data_AF-D6RJ12-F1
#
_entry.id   AF-D6RJ12-F1
#
_cell.length_a   1.000
_cell.length_b   1.000
_cell.length_c   1.000
_cell.angle_alpha   90.00
_cell.angle_beta   90.00
_cell.angle_gamma   90.00
#
_symmetry.space_group_name_H-M   'P 1'
#
loop_
_entity.id
_entity.type
_entity.pdbx_description
1 polymer ?
#
loop_
_entity_poly.entity_id
_entity_poly.type
_entity_poly.pdbx_seq_one_letter_code
_entity_poly.pdbx_strand_id
1 'polypeptide(L)' 'MGKLVALTLLGACLALIGERLLNFRERVSTTREIKATEPQNCHLIEGLENGSEDIDILPSGLAFISTVSICQPL' A
#
# COMPACT_ATOMS: atom_id res chain seq x y z
N MET A 1 45.84 6.90 13.08
CA MET A 1 44.87 5.78 13.01
C MET A 1 43.40 6.24 13.11
N GLY A 2 43.02 7.14 14.03
CA GLY A 2 41.60 7.51 14.23
C GLY A 2 40.85 8.10 13.02
N LYS A 3 41.53 8.84 12.13
CA LYS A 3 40.90 9.39 10.92
C LYS A 3 40.43 8.31 9.94
N LEU A 4 41.20 7.21 9.80
CA LEU A 4 40.80 6.08 8.97
C LEU A 4 39.57 5.38 9.55
N VAL A 5 39.54 5.17 10.87
CA VAL A 5 38.39 4.58 11.56
C VAL A 5 37.13 5.43 11.37
N ALA A 6 37.24 6.76 11.52
CA ALA A 6 36.12 7.67 11.29
C ALA A 6 35.58 7.59 9.86
N LEU A 7 36.46 7.55 8.86
CA LEU A 7 36.06 7.40 7.45
C LEU A 7 35.40 6.04 7.18
N THR A 8 35.93 4.95 7.75
CA THR A 8 35.31 3.62 7.60
C THR A 8 33.92 3.56 8.22
N LEU A 9 33.74 4.17 9.40
CA LEU A 9 32.45 4.21 10.07
C LEU A 9 31.44 5.05 9.27
N LEU A 10 31.87 6.19 8.74
CA LEU A 10 31.02 7.03 7.89
C LEU A 10 30.57 6.26 6.63
N GLY A 11 31.49 5.56 5.96
CA GLY A 11 31.16 4.73 4.80
C GLY A 11 30.17 3.62 5.14
N ALA A 12 30.36 2.92 6.26
CA ALA A 12 29.45 1.88 6.72
C ALA A 12 28.05 2.43 7.02
N CYS A 13 27.94 3.57 7.69
CA CYS A 13 26.67 4.23 7.96
C CYS A 13 25.95 4.62 6.67
N LEU A 14 26.65 5.22 5.71
CA LEU A 14 26.07 5.61 4.43
C LEU A 14 25.59 4.40 3.63
N ALA A 15 26.34 3.30 3.64
CA ALA A 15 25.93 2.06 2.98
C ALA A 15 24.64 1.48 3.60
N LEU A 16 24.55 1.43 4.93
CA LEU A 16 23.35 0.96 5.63
C LEU A 16 22.13 1.84 5.35
N ILE A 17 22.29 3.17 5.35
CA ILE A 17 21.20 4.11 5.03
C ILE A 17 20.74 3.91 3.58
N GLY A 18 21.67 3.79 2.64
CA GLY A 18 21.38 3.53 1.23
C GLY A 18 20.59 2.24 1.02
N GLU A 19 21.02 1.14 1.65
CA GLU A 19 20.33 -0.15 1.60
C GLU A 19 18.90 -0.05 2.14
N ARG A 20 18.72 0.58 3.31
CA ARG A 20 17.38 0.75 3.93
C ARG A 20 16.46 1.59 3.05
N LEU A 21 16.97 2.63 2.42
CA LEU A 21 16.20 3.48 1.51
C LEU A 21 15.75 2.73 0.26
N LEU A 22 16.63 1.92 -0.35
CA LEU A 22 16.29 1.11 -1.52
C LEU A 22 15.23 0.04 -1.17
N ASN A 23 15.43 -0.69 -0.07
CA ASN A 23 14.46 -1.66 0.42
C ASN A 23 13.11 -1.02 0.76
N PHE A 24 13.11 0.20 1.31
CA PHE A 24 11.88 0.93 1.59
C PHE A 24 11.13 1.28 0.30
N ARG A 25 11.81 1.83 -0.71
CA ARG A 25 11.22 2.17 -2.02
C ARG A 25 10.58 0.98 -2.72
N GLU A 26 11.23 -0.17 -2.66
CA GLU A 26 10.68 -1.41 -3.22
C GLU A 26 9.39 -1.82 -2.51
N ARG A 27 9.37 -1.79 -1.17
CA ARG A 27 8.19 -2.15 -0.37
C ARG A 27 7.00 -1.23 -0.61
N VAL A 28 7.24 0.08 -0.73
CA VAL A 28 6.15 1.05 -0.96
C VAL A 28 5.72 1.11 -2.43
N SER A 29 6.30 0.30 -3.32
CA SER A 29 5.94 0.22 -4.74
C SER A 29 5.89 1.59 -5.44
N THR A 30 6.76 2.55 -5.08
CA THR A 30 6.70 3.94 -5.56
C THR A 30 6.92 4.11 -7.07
N THR A 31 7.44 3.10 -7.75
CA THR A 31 7.73 3.13 -9.20
C THR A 31 6.77 2.26 -10.00
N ARG A 32 5.78 1.63 -9.33
CA ARG A 32 4.79 0.79 -10.01
C ARG A 32 3.84 1.68 -10.79
N GLU A 33 3.93 1.63 -12.12
CA GLU A 33 2.91 2.20 -13.01
C GLU A 33 1.71 1.25 -13.11
N ILE A 34 0.51 1.79 -13.01
CA ILE A 34 -0.73 1.03 -13.18
C ILE A 34 -1.19 1.19 -14.62
N LYS A 35 -1.16 0.11 -15.39
CA LYS A 35 -1.79 0.09 -16.71
C LYS A 35 -3.30 0.04 -16.54
N ALA A 36 -3.98 1.06 -17.05
CA ALA A 36 -5.44 1.09 -17.09
C ALA A 36 -5.97 -0.13 -17.88
N THR A 37 -6.81 -0.93 -17.23
CA THR A 37 -7.60 -1.99 -17.85
C THR A 37 -9.04 -1.63 -17.58
N GLU A 38 -9.78 -1.26 -18.62
CA GLU A 38 -11.20 -0.91 -18.49
C GLU A 38 -12.03 -2.19 -18.44
N PRO A 39 -12.67 -2.51 -17.30
CA PRO A 39 -13.67 -3.56 -17.25
C PRO A 39 -14.91 -3.13 -18.05
N GLN A 40 -15.59 -4.10 -18.67
CA GLN A 40 -16.87 -3.83 -19.34
C GLN A 40 -17.98 -3.81 -18.27
N ASN A 41 -18.78 -2.74 -18.27
CA ASN A 41 -19.96 -2.56 -17.39
C ASN A 41 -19.68 -2.39 -15.88
N CYS A 42 -18.85 -1.39 -15.51
CA CYS A 42 -18.67 -0.98 -14.12
C CYS A 42 -19.46 0.30 -13.79
N HIS A 43 -20.06 0.33 -12.60
CA HIS A 43 -20.79 1.48 -12.05
C HIS A 43 -20.40 1.69 -10.58
N LEU A 44 -20.48 2.94 -10.12
CA LEU A 44 -20.28 3.26 -8.70
C LEU A 44 -21.52 2.86 -7.90
N ILE A 45 -21.32 2.29 -6.71
CA ILE A 45 -22.42 1.96 -5.80
C ILE A 45 -22.80 3.22 -5.04
N GLU A 46 -24.01 3.73 -5.28
CA GLU A 46 -24.53 4.90 -4.60
C GLU A 46 -24.62 4.66 -3.08
N GLY A 47 -24.21 5.66 -2.28
CA GLY A 47 -24.22 5.57 -0.82
C GLY A 47 -22.93 5.04 -0.19
N LEU A 48 -21.94 4.64 -1.00
CA LEU A 48 -20.63 4.14 -0.54
C LEU A 48 -19.49 5.16 -0.78
N GLU A 49 -19.71 6.40 -0.36
CA GLU A 49 -18.77 7.51 -0.63
C GLU A 49 -17.64 7.61 0.40
N ASN A 50 -17.83 7.01 1.58
CA ASN A 50 -17.01 7.25 2.76
C ASN A 50 -16.16 6.02 3.14
N GLY A 51 -15.50 5.42 2.16
CA GLY A 51 -14.57 4.30 2.32
C GLY A 51 -15.25 2.93 2.38
N SER A 52 -14.61 1.96 1.74
CA SER A 52 -15.01 0.54 1.65
C SER A 52 -13.78 -0.35 1.77
N GLU A 53 -13.18 -0.37 2.96
CA GLU A 53 -11.89 -1.03 3.22
C GLU A 53 -11.96 -2.55 3.05
N ASP A 54 -13.07 -3.15 3.50
CA ASP A 54 -13.23 -4.60 3.58
C ASP A 54 -14.60 -5.04 3.07
N ILE A 55 -14.66 -6.23 2.46
CA ILE A 55 -15.86 -6.82 1.89
C ILE A 55 -15.86 -8.34 2.09
N ASP A 56 -16.98 -8.88 2.57
CA ASP A 56 -17.20 -10.32 2.67
C ASP A 56 -18.50 -10.72 1.95
N ILE A 57 -18.47 -11.83 1.21
CA ILE A 57 -19.59 -12.29 0.37
C ILE A 57 -20.00 -13.69 0.83
N LEU A 58 -21.23 -13.83 1.30
CA LEU A 58 -21.77 -15.10 1.76
C LEU A 58 -22.13 -16.02 0.59
N PRO A 59 -22.22 -17.35 0.82
CA PRO A 59 -22.69 -18.30 -0.19
C PRO A 59 -24.11 -18.03 -0.71
N SER A 60 -24.91 -17.24 0.02
CA SER A 60 -26.23 -16.78 -0.41
C SER A 60 -26.17 -15.67 -1.47
N GLY A 61 -25.01 -15.05 -1.68
CA GLY A 61 -24.82 -13.87 -2.52
C GLY A 61 -24.97 -12.53 -1.79
N LEU A 62 -25.20 -12.53 -0.47
CA LEU A 62 -25.23 -11.31 0.34
C LEU A 62 -23.80 -10.79 0.58
N ALA A 63 -23.57 -9.48 0.41
CA ALA A 63 -22.29 -8.85 0.65
C ALA A 63 -22.34 -7.93 1.89
N PHE A 64 -21.35 -8.04 2.76
CA PHE A 64 -21.11 -7.11 3.86
C PHE A 64 -19.94 -6.22 3.51
N ILE A 65 -20.14 -4.90 3.57
CA ILE A 65 -19.10 -3.92 3.27
C ILE A 65 -18.80 -3.13 4.54
N SER A 66 -17.52 -3.09 4.93
CA SER A 66 -17.04 -2.26 6.03
C SER A 66 -16.88 -0.82 5.55
N THR A 67 -17.66 0.08 6.12
CA THR A 67 -17.56 1.52 5.84
C THR A 67 -17.09 2.27 7.09
N VAL A 68 -16.60 3.49 6.92
CA VAL A 68 -16.26 4.38 8.05
C VAL A 68 -17.46 4.58 8.99
N SER A 69 -18.67 4.39 8.48
CA SER A 69 -19.94 4.58 9.17
C SER A 69 -20.67 3.24 9.42
N ILE A 70 -20.05 2.28 10.11
CA ILE A 70 -20.66 0.99 10.51
C ILE A 70 -20.92 0.05 9.31
N CYS A 71 -20.77 -1.27 9.49
CA CYS A 71 -21.05 -2.26 8.45
C CYS A 71 -22.52 -2.16 8.00
N GLN A 72 -22.73 -1.77 6.73
CA GLN A 72 -24.06 -1.72 6.12
C GLN A 72 -24.24 -2.95 5.21
N PRO A 73 -25.35 -3.71 5.34
CA PRO A 73 -25.68 -4.74 4.38
C PRO A 73 -26.15 -4.09 3.08
N LEU A 74 -25.69 -4.61 1.93
CA LEU A 74 -26.17 -4.25 0.59
C LEU A 74 -27.04 -5.36 0.01
#